data_AF-A0A9E5LTS4-F1
#
_entry.id   AF-A0A9E5LTS4-F1
#
_cell.length_a   1.000
_cell.length_b   1.000
_cell.length_c   1.000
_cell.angle_alpha   90.00
_cell.angle_beta   90.00
_cell.angle_gamma   90.00
#
_symmetry.space_group_name_H-M   'P 1'
#
loop_
_entity.id
_entity.type
_entity.pdbx_description
1 polymer ?
#
loop_
_entity_poly.entity_id
_entity_poly.type
_entity_poly.pdbx_seq_one_letter_code
_entity_poly.pdbx_strand_id
1 'polypeptide(L)'
;MNRTAIAALVLAVVLFWPRRASADTDPETGDTSAPQPQAEDNAEAIPPDNVKVMPMSLPVDISAFLYMIRSSEHRFPTDVQNNACYQIFYGGKKFYDLSDHPVITGELAPVPLPEHMCRAAGLNSPCFSTAAGAYQMIRPTWTRMRDQLGLPDFS
;
A
#
# COMPACT_ATOMS: atom_id res chain seq x y z
N MET A 1 32.16 4.01 -44.40
CA MET A 1 31.34 3.81 -43.18
C MET A 1 30.00 4.50 -43.39
N ASN A 2 28.89 3.77 -43.34
CA ASN A 2 27.58 4.22 -43.83
C ASN A 2 26.95 5.24 -42.85
N ARG A 3 26.59 6.43 -43.34
CA ARG A 3 26.04 7.54 -42.52
C ARG A 3 24.77 7.15 -41.74
N THR A 4 24.02 6.17 -42.26
CA THR A 4 22.81 5.62 -41.62
C THR A 4 23.10 4.82 -40.36
N ALA A 5 24.23 4.09 -40.31
CA ALA A 5 24.60 3.30 -39.14
C ALA A 5 25.00 4.19 -37.94
N ILE A 6 25.57 5.37 -38.22
CA ILE A 6 25.98 6.33 -37.18
C ILE A 6 24.74 6.96 -36.52
N ALA A 7 23.72 7.33 -37.31
CA ALA A 7 22.50 7.93 -36.78
C ALA A 7 21.72 6.97 -35.86
N ALA A 8 21.62 5.69 -36.23
CA ALA A 8 20.95 4.68 -35.41
C ALA A 8 21.64 4.46 -34.06
N LEU A 9 22.98 4.50 -34.05
CA LEU A 9 23.78 4.28 -32.84
C LEU A 9 23.67 5.46 -31.86
N VAL A 10 23.63 6.70 -32.37
CA VAL A 10 23.40 7.90 -31.54
C VAL A 10 22.00 7.89 -30.93
N LEU A 11 20.97 7.52 -31.70
CA LEU A 11 19.60 7.44 -31.21
C LEU A 11 19.44 6.39 -30.10
N ALA A 12 20.08 5.23 -30.26
CA ALA A 12 20.07 4.18 -29.25
C ALA A 12 20.75 4.64 -27.94
N VAL A 13 21.88 5.35 -28.02
CA VAL A 13 22.56 5.89 -26.83
C VAL A 13 21.69 6.93 -26.10
N VAL A 14 20.96 7.78 -26.83
CA VAL A 14 20.06 8.77 -26.21
C VAL A 14 18.85 8.10 -25.55
N LEU A 15 18.29 7.04 -26.15
CA LEU A 15 17.14 6.33 -25.60
C LEU A 15 17.49 5.41 -24.42
N PHE A 16 18.71 4.87 -24.40
CA PHE A 16 19.20 4.03 -23.30
C PHE A 16 20.03 4.78 -22.27
N TRP A 17 20.14 6.11 -22.36
CA TRP A 17 20.80 6.89 -21.33
C TRP A 17 19.95 6.83 -20.06
N PRO A 18 20.45 6.26 -18.94
CA PRO A 18 19.73 6.27 -17.68
C PRO A 18 19.37 7.71 -17.30
N ARG A 19 18.08 8.04 -17.38
CA ARG A 19 17.56 9.26 -16.75
C ARG A 19 17.80 9.09 -15.27
N ARG A 20 18.70 9.89 -14.70
CA ARG A 20 18.80 10.04 -13.25
C ARG A 20 17.48 10.64 -12.79
N ALA A 21 16.59 9.81 -12.26
CA ALA A 21 15.50 10.30 -11.43
C ALA A 21 16.17 10.81 -10.15
N SER A 22 16.26 12.13 -10.01
CA SER A 22 16.50 12.73 -8.70
C SER A 22 15.17 12.65 -7.97
N ALA A 23 15.10 11.81 -6.94
CA ALA A 23 14.07 11.94 -5.94
C ALA A 23 14.37 13.25 -5.19
N ASP A 24 13.57 14.27 -5.45
CA ASP A 24 13.60 15.52 -4.69
C ASP A 24 12.90 15.25 -3.36
N THR A 25 13.67 14.79 -2.38
CA THR A 25 13.21 14.69 -1.00
C THR A 25 13.44 16.05 -0.36
N ASP A 26 12.58 17.02 -0.67
CA ASP A 26 12.54 18.27 0.07
C ASP A 26 12.02 17.96 1.50
N PRO A 27 12.86 18.07 2.54
CA PRO A 27 12.43 17.79 3.90
C PRO A 27 11.39 18.80 4.42
N GLU A 28 11.23 19.95 3.77
CA GLU A 28 10.24 20.97 4.17
C GLU A 28 8.83 20.70 3.63
N THR A 29 8.69 19.90 2.57
CA THR A 29 7.38 19.45 2.06
C THR A 29 6.97 18.06 2.56
N GLY A 30 7.74 17.52 3.52
CA GLY A 30 7.37 16.30 4.23
C GLY A 30 5.93 16.35 4.67
N ASP A 31 5.14 15.37 4.21
CA ASP A 31 3.71 15.14 4.43
C ASP A 31 3.18 15.82 5.71
N THR A 32 2.79 17.10 5.58
CA THR A 32 2.29 17.93 6.69
C THR A 32 0.83 17.62 7.00
N SER A 33 0.35 16.46 6.58
CA SER A 33 -0.92 15.90 7.06
C SER A 33 -0.90 15.98 8.58
N ALA A 34 -1.85 16.76 9.13
CA ALA A 34 -2.02 16.92 10.57
C ALA A 34 -1.88 15.56 11.27
N PRO A 35 -1.27 15.48 12.46
CA PRO A 35 -1.12 14.23 13.18
C PRO A 35 -2.45 13.49 13.17
N GLN A 36 -2.53 12.40 12.40
CA GLN A 36 -3.70 11.54 12.43
C GLN A 36 -3.79 11.09 13.89
N PRO A 37 -4.95 11.22 14.54
CA PRO A 37 -5.12 10.71 15.89
C PRO A 37 -4.61 9.27 15.92
N GLN A 38 -3.89 8.89 16.98
CA GLN A 38 -3.77 7.47 17.29
C GLN A 38 -5.18 6.90 17.19
N ALA A 39 -5.38 5.84 16.39
CA ALA A 39 -6.68 5.20 16.37
C ALA A 39 -7.02 4.90 17.83
N GLU A 40 -8.10 5.51 18.32
CA GLU A 40 -8.30 5.77 19.76
C GLU A 40 -8.40 4.48 20.59
N ASP A 41 -8.48 3.31 19.93
CA ASP A 41 -8.56 1.95 20.51
C ASP A 41 -7.24 1.14 20.50
N ASN A 42 -6.13 1.69 20.01
CA ASN A 42 -4.89 0.91 19.81
C ASN A 42 -4.13 0.53 21.10
N ALA A 43 -4.57 1.00 22.27
CA ALA A 43 -3.89 0.70 23.53
C ALA A 43 -4.17 -0.72 24.03
N GLU A 44 -5.27 -1.37 23.63
CA GLU A 44 -5.72 -2.59 24.33
C GLU A 44 -6.55 -3.57 23.49
N ALA A 45 -6.76 -3.32 22.19
CA ALA A 45 -7.47 -4.27 21.34
C ALA A 45 -6.64 -5.54 21.13
N ILE A 46 -6.85 -6.52 22.01
CA ILE A 46 -6.56 -7.93 21.73
C ILE A 46 -7.39 -8.26 20.48
N PRO A 47 -6.78 -8.68 19.36
CA PRO A 47 -7.55 -9.10 18.19
C PRO A 47 -8.53 -10.18 18.65
N PRO A 48 -9.81 -10.11 18.24
CA PRO A 48 -10.80 -11.03 18.77
C PRO A 48 -10.38 -12.47 18.40
N ASP A 49 -10.55 -13.42 19.35
CA ASP A 49 -10.04 -14.80 19.32
C ASP A 49 -10.38 -15.61 18.04
N ASN A 50 -11.25 -15.07 17.20
CA ASN A 50 -11.72 -15.59 15.93
C ASN A 50 -10.93 -15.15 14.70
N VAL A 51 -9.84 -14.37 14.83
CA VAL A 51 -8.87 -14.24 13.71
C VAL A 51 -8.13 -15.56 13.57
N LYS A 52 -8.66 -16.43 12.72
CA LYS A 52 -8.06 -17.71 12.38
C LYS A 52 -6.80 -17.47 11.54
N VAL A 53 -5.70 -17.10 12.21
CA VAL A 53 -4.38 -17.05 11.59
C VAL A 53 -4.07 -18.46 11.10
N MET A 54 -4.19 -18.71 9.80
CA MET A 54 -3.85 -20.02 9.26
C MET A 54 -2.38 -20.30 9.57
N PRO A 55 -2.04 -21.42 10.24
CA PRO A 55 -0.67 -21.73 10.60
C PRO A 55 0.04 -22.31 9.38
N MET A 56 0.28 -21.48 8.37
CA MET A 56 1.38 -21.73 7.46
C MET A 56 2.60 -21.13 8.16
N SER A 57 3.50 -21.97 8.69
CA SER A 57 4.79 -21.45 9.14
C SER A 57 5.56 -21.00 7.91
N LEU A 58 5.40 -19.72 7.57
CA LEU A 58 6.17 -19.10 6.52
C LEU A 58 7.66 -19.22 6.90
N PRO A 59 8.54 -19.43 5.92
CA PRO A 59 9.98 -19.32 6.14
C PRO A 59 10.33 -18.02 6.89
N VAL A 60 11.33 -18.07 7.77
CA VAL A 60 11.71 -16.94 8.64
C VAL A 60 11.98 -15.68 7.81
N ASP A 61 12.64 -15.81 6.67
CA ASP A 61 12.97 -14.68 5.80
C ASP A 61 11.71 -14.03 5.20
N ILE A 62 10.72 -14.83 4.81
CA ILE A 62 9.44 -14.33 4.29
C ILE A 62 8.68 -13.63 5.43
N SER A 63 8.64 -14.23 6.62
CA SER A 63 7.99 -13.64 7.79
C SER A 63 8.61 -12.31 8.18
N ALA A 64 9.95 -12.22 8.18
CA ALA A 64 10.68 -10.99 8.46
C ALA A 64 10.42 -9.92 7.39
N PHE A 65 10.39 -10.30 6.12
CA PHE A 65 10.09 -9.38 5.02
C PHE A 65 8.65 -8.83 5.10
N LEU A 66 7.66 -9.69 5.38
CA LEU A 66 6.27 -9.27 5.57
C LEU A 66 6.12 -8.37 6.81
N TYR A 67 6.84 -8.66 7.90
CA TYR A 67 6.88 -7.78 9.07
C TYR A 67 7.45 -6.40 8.74
N MET A 68 8.51 -6.33 7.93
CA MET A 68 9.10 -5.07 7.47
C MET A 68 8.08 -4.25 6.65
N ILE A 69 7.35 -4.88 5.73
CA ILE A 69 6.29 -4.19 4.96
C ILE A 69 5.22 -3.66 5.91
N ARG A 70 4.68 -4.49 6.80
CA ARG A 70 3.65 -4.08 7.77
C ARG A 70 4.07 -2.87 8.60
N SER A 71 5.32 -2.88 9.05
CA SER A 71 5.92 -1.80 9.84
C SER A 71 6.13 -0.52 9.03
N SER A 72 6.31 -0.62 7.72
CA SER A 72 6.48 0.53 6.82
C SER A 72 5.15 1.16 6.42
N GLU A 73 4.11 0.33 6.29
CA GLU A 73 2.76 0.75 5.89
C GLU A 73 1.93 1.34 7.04
N HIS A 74 2.36 1.15 8.29
CA HIS A 74 1.62 1.56 9.48
C HIS A 74 2.44 2.53 10.33
N ARG A 75 1.77 3.60 10.79
CA ARG A 75 2.41 4.64 11.60
C ARG A 75 2.80 4.17 12.99
N PHE A 76 2.02 3.27 13.61
CA PHE A 76 2.22 2.85 14.99
C PHE A 76 2.74 1.42 15.05
N PRO A 77 3.91 1.18 15.66
CA PRO A 77 4.45 -0.18 15.82
C PRO A 77 3.51 -1.13 16.56
N THR A 78 2.68 -0.60 17.48
CA THR A 78 1.72 -1.39 18.25
C THR A 78 0.68 -2.07 17.37
N ASP A 79 0.22 -1.44 16.28
CA ASP A 79 -0.73 -2.03 15.33
C ASP A 79 -0.18 -3.30 14.64
N VAL A 80 1.14 -3.33 14.43
CA VAL A 80 1.83 -4.49 13.86
C VAL A 80 2.00 -5.57 14.93
N GLN A 81 2.39 -5.18 16.14
CA GLN A 81 2.63 -6.12 17.25
C GLN A 81 1.37 -6.84 17.71
N ASN A 82 0.23 -6.16 17.76
CA ASN A 82 -1.06 -6.73 18.15
C ASN A 82 -1.91 -7.22 16.95
N ASN A 83 -1.37 -7.22 15.74
CA ASN A 83 -2.08 -7.56 14.49
C ASN A 83 -3.32 -6.70 14.17
N ALA A 84 -3.55 -5.58 14.86
CA ALA A 84 -4.65 -4.68 14.53
C ALA A 84 -4.48 -4.03 13.15
N CYS A 85 -3.28 -4.06 12.57
CA CYS A 85 -2.99 -3.58 11.21
C CYS A 85 -3.76 -4.32 10.10
N TYR A 86 -4.20 -5.57 10.32
CA TYR A 86 -5.01 -6.31 9.34
C TYR A 86 -6.39 -5.68 9.09
N GLN A 87 -6.83 -4.82 10.00
CA GLN A 87 -8.14 -4.16 9.98
C GLN A 87 -8.03 -2.64 9.83
N ILE A 88 -6.87 -2.11 9.38
CA ILE A 88 -6.68 -0.67 9.18
C ILE A 88 -6.89 -0.31 7.71
N PHE A 89 -7.73 0.69 7.48
CA PHE A 89 -7.93 1.35 6.21
C PHE A 89 -7.07 2.61 6.09
N TYR A 90 -6.81 3.05 4.87
CA TYR A 90 -6.15 4.31 4.59
C TYR A 90 -6.80 5.47 5.37
N GLY A 91 -5.98 6.27 6.05
CA GLY A 91 -6.44 7.31 6.98
C GLY A 91 -6.75 6.81 8.40
N GLY A 92 -6.38 5.57 8.73
CA GLY A 92 -6.40 5.06 10.12
C GLY A 92 -7.74 4.51 10.60
N LYS A 93 -8.80 4.55 9.77
CA LYS A 93 -10.10 3.95 10.13
C LYS A 93 -9.99 2.43 10.26
N LYS A 94 -10.78 1.84 11.16
CA LYS A 94 -10.89 0.38 11.28
C LYS A 94 -12.04 -0.15 10.43
N PHE A 95 -11.93 -1.41 10.03
CA PHE A 95 -13.01 -2.20 9.43
C PHE A 95 -13.05 -3.60 10.07
N TYR A 96 -14.19 -4.26 10.06
CA TYR A 96 -14.41 -5.49 10.83
C TYR A 96 -14.90 -6.65 9.97
N ASP A 97 -15.51 -6.38 8.82
CA ASP A 97 -15.89 -7.42 7.87
C ASP A 97 -14.70 -7.82 7.00
N LEU A 98 -14.14 -9.01 7.27
CA LEU A 98 -13.05 -9.59 6.50
C LEU A 98 -13.53 -10.45 5.32
N SER A 99 -14.84 -10.59 5.07
CA SER A 99 -15.34 -11.42 3.97
C SER A 99 -14.91 -10.94 2.59
N ASP A 100 -14.60 -9.65 2.46
CA ASP A 100 -14.00 -9.05 1.26
C ASP A 100 -13.25 -7.76 1.65
N HIS A 101 -12.61 -7.12 0.69
CA HIS A 101 -12.00 -5.80 0.89
C HIS A 101 -13.06 -4.78 1.33
N PRO A 102 -12.79 -3.87 2.30
CA PRO A 102 -13.83 -3.06 2.95
C PRO A 102 -14.59 -2.09 2.02
N VAL A 103 -14.00 -1.71 0.90
CA VAL A 103 -14.69 -0.95 -0.18
C VAL A 103 -15.68 -1.80 -0.98
N ILE A 104 -15.45 -3.12 -1.08
CA ILE A 104 -16.34 -4.06 -1.76
C ILE A 104 -17.49 -4.47 -0.84
N THR A 105 -17.21 -4.71 0.45
CA THR A 105 -18.26 -4.98 1.46
C THR A 105 -19.16 -3.76 1.69
N GLY A 106 -18.65 -2.56 1.40
CA GLY A 106 -19.36 -1.30 1.58
C GLY A 106 -19.20 -0.69 2.98
N GLU A 107 -18.39 -1.31 3.84
CA GLU A 107 -18.08 -0.80 5.18
C GLU A 107 -17.35 0.56 5.12
N LEU A 108 -16.46 0.74 4.13
CA LEU A 108 -15.70 1.96 3.95
C LEU A 108 -15.76 2.49 2.50
N ALA A 109 -15.72 3.81 2.36
CA ALA A 109 -15.67 4.48 1.06
C ALA A 109 -14.22 4.82 0.65
N PRO A 110 -13.91 4.89 -0.66
CA PRO A 110 -12.63 5.41 -1.14
C PRO A 110 -12.33 6.82 -0.60
N VAL A 111 -11.08 7.07 -0.21
CA VAL A 111 -10.65 8.35 0.36
C VAL A 111 -9.98 9.19 -0.72
N PRO A 112 -10.43 10.44 -0.97
CA PRO A 112 -9.79 11.31 -1.95
C PRO A 112 -8.36 11.63 -1.53
N LEU A 113 -7.43 11.55 -2.47
CA LEU A 113 -6.05 11.95 -2.25
C LEU A 113 -5.84 13.42 -2.65
N PRO A 114 -4.91 14.13 -1.99
CA PRO A 114 -4.50 15.46 -2.42
C PRO A 114 -4.09 15.48 -3.89
N GLU A 115 -4.46 16.56 -4.60
CA GLU A 115 -4.19 16.69 -6.05
C GLU A 115 -2.71 16.50 -6.38
N HIS A 116 -1.80 17.01 -5.53
CA HIS A 116 -0.37 16.87 -5.75
C HIS A 116 0.09 15.41 -5.74
N MET A 117 -0.50 14.55 -4.89
CA MET A 117 -0.23 13.11 -4.88
C MET A 117 -0.76 12.44 -6.15
N CYS A 118 -1.96 12.79 -6.59
CA CYS A 118 -2.55 12.26 -7.83
C CYS A 118 -1.66 12.59 -9.05
N ARG A 119 -1.22 13.84 -9.16
CA ARG A 119 -0.32 14.27 -10.25
C ARG A 119 1.04 13.59 -10.19
N ALA A 120 1.64 13.46 -9.00
CA ALA A 120 2.91 12.77 -8.81
C ALA A 120 2.84 11.29 -9.21
N ALA A 121 1.69 10.65 -8.98
CA ALA A 121 1.41 9.28 -9.40
C ALA A 121 1.05 9.15 -10.90
N GLY A 122 0.99 10.25 -11.66
CA GLY A 122 0.56 10.24 -13.06
C GLY A 122 -0.92 9.94 -13.26
N LEU A 123 -1.75 10.19 -12.24
CA LEU A 123 -3.19 9.97 -12.24
C LEU A 123 -3.95 11.29 -12.43
N ASN A 124 -5.14 11.21 -13.01
CA ASN A 124 -6.07 12.35 -13.08
C ASN A 124 -6.64 12.66 -11.69
N SER A 125 -6.90 13.95 -11.43
CA SER A 125 -7.52 14.41 -10.19
C SER A 125 -9.04 14.57 -10.37
N PRO A 126 -9.88 14.19 -9.36
CA PRO A 126 -9.48 13.54 -8.11
C PRO A 126 -9.14 12.06 -8.31
N CYS A 127 -8.11 11.59 -7.60
CA CYS A 127 -7.81 10.18 -7.43
C CYS A 127 -8.09 9.75 -5.99
N PHE A 128 -8.32 8.46 -5.78
CA PHE A 128 -8.77 7.93 -4.50
C PHE A 128 -7.87 6.78 -4.05
N SER A 129 -7.56 6.75 -2.76
CA SER A 129 -6.99 5.56 -2.12
C SER A 129 -8.11 4.66 -1.64
N THR A 130 -7.89 3.36 -1.82
CA THR A 130 -8.69 2.30 -1.21
C THR A 130 -7.80 1.37 -0.42
N ALA A 131 -6.61 1.80 0.00
CA ALA A 131 -5.65 0.92 0.64
C ALA A 131 -6.19 0.39 1.98
N ALA A 132 -6.05 -0.91 2.21
CA ALA A 132 -6.58 -1.59 3.38
C ALA A 132 -5.69 -2.74 3.84
N GLY A 133 -5.79 -3.05 5.14
CA GLY A 133 -5.16 -4.19 5.78
C GLY A 133 -3.66 -4.02 5.99
N ALA A 134 -3.04 -5.11 6.45
CA ALA A 134 -1.66 -5.13 6.94
C ALA A 134 -0.62 -4.72 5.88
N TYR A 135 -0.99 -4.83 4.60
CA TYR A 135 -0.13 -4.53 3.45
C TYR A 135 -0.70 -3.40 2.57
N GLN A 136 -1.68 -2.65 3.08
CA GLN A 136 -2.29 -1.50 2.38
C GLN A 136 -2.70 -1.83 0.93
N MET A 137 -3.30 -3.01 0.74
CA MET A 137 -3.69 -3.49 -0.58
C MET A 137 -4.88 -2.70 -1.10
N ILE A 138 -4.80 -2.20 -2.34
CA ILE A 138 -5.89 -1.47 -2.99
C ILE A 138 -6.90 -2.42 -3.65
N ARG A 139 -8.18 -2.00 -3.71
CA ARG A 139 -9.30 -2.74 -4.29
C ARG A 139 -8.97 -3.39 -5.64
N PRO A 140 -8.40 -2.69 -6.66
CA PRO A 140 -8.13 -3.32 -7.95
C PRO A 140 -7.09 -4.45 -7.88
N THR A 141 -6.10 -4.33 -6.99
CA THR A 141 -5.10 -5.39 -6.76
C THR A 141 -5.72 -6.56 -6.03
N TRP A 142 -6.51 -6.30 -4.99
CA TRP A 142 -7.24 -7.33 -4.27
C TRP A 142 -8.16 -8.14 -5.20
N THR A 143 -9.05 -7.48 -5.94
CA THR A 143 -9.97 -8.16 -6.86
C THR A 143 -9.22 -9.06 -7.84
N ARG A 144 -8.12 -8.56 -8.44
CA ARG A 144 -7.29 -9.35 -9.34
C ARG A 144 -6.70 -10.58 -8.65
N MET A 145 -6.11 -10.43 -7.45
CA MET A 145 -5.47 -11.52 -6.72
C MET A 145 -6.49 -12.54 -6.20
N ARG A 146 -7.60 -12.07 -5.64
CA ARG A 146 -8.73 -12.89 -5.19
C ARG A 146 -9.24 -13.78 -6.33
N ASP A 147 -9.47 -13.19 -7.49
CA ASP A 147 -9.99 -13.92 -8.65
C ASP A 147 -8.94 -14.87 -9.25
N GLN A 148 -7.66 -14.47 -9.28
CA GLN A 148 -6.56 -15.30 -9.82
C GLN A 148 -6.20 -16.50 -8.93
N LEU A 149 -6.24 -16.32 -7.61
CA LEU A 149 -5.79 -17.32 -6.64
C LEU A 149 -6.95 -18.05 -5.95
N GLY A 150 -8.19 -17.64 -6.20
CA GLY A 150 -9.38 -18.20 -5.54
C GLY A 150 -9.39 -17.93 -4.03
N LEU A 151 -8.96 -16.73 -3.62
CA LEU A 151 -8.92 -16.37 -2.19
C LEU A 151 -10.36 -16.23 -1.66
N PRO A 152 -10.69 -16.86 -0.51
CA PRO A 152 -12.06 -16.90 -0.01
C PRO A 152 -12.51 -15.61 0.69
N ASP A 153 -11.58 -14.87 1.28
CA ASP A 153 -11.81 -13.71 2.13
C ASP A 153 -10.54 -12.84 2.23
N PHE A 154 -10.62 -11.67 2.88
CA PHE A 154 -9.54 -10.70 3.04
C PHE A 154 -8.71 -10.88 4.34
N SER A 155 -8.68 -12.09 4.91
CA SER A 155 -7.93 -12.41 6.15
C SER A 155 -6.43 -12.66 5.97
#